data_AF-A0A2M7A3E9-F1
#
_entry.id   AF-A0A2M7A3E9-F1
#
_cell.length_a   1.000
_cell.length_b   1.000
_cell.length_c   1.000
_cell.angle_alpha   90.00
_cell.angle_beta   90.00
_cell.angle_gamma   90.00
#
_symmetry.space_group_name_H-M   'P 1'
#
loop_
_entity.id
_entity.type
_entity.pdbx_description
1 polymer ?
#
loop_
_entity_poly.entity_id
_entity_poly.type
_entity_poly.pdbx_seq_one_letter_code
_entity_poly.pdbx_strand_id
1 'polypeptide(L)'
;MHKETDAAEKTMPPGVRHFRRLSRSEIRKVERLRSNMSSADTPNPQSVQTNPAIGDRGVIDIFPPRSDGDAPFVLAIHGGGWHGGDRHAYDWTIEPLIARGFAVVTCSYRVSSEEHFPAAYDDLLHLMGWLRDHSRDYGLQSQRCALLGGSAGGHLALLLSTRGLLEHRDQMIPIAATVAYCPPVDLRLQYEHDQSRGTDPAERFMGGTPDELPDAYRAASPTHFVHRDMPPVWIAHGDADTIVPFEGAGQFVDRMRAEGLSPIFHVAPGRGHTMIQQDDAPPVLLEEEQVLQFLQQHLTG
;
A
#
# COMPACT_ATOMS: atom_id res chain seq x y z
N MET A 1 9.93 -6.25 -40.58
CA MET A 1 10.77 -5.35 -39.76
C MET A 1 10.63 -5.79 -38.32
N HIS A 2 11.41 -6.79 -37.91
CA HIS A 2 11.41 -7.37 -36.57
C HIS A 2 12.86 -7.34 -36.10
N LYS A 3 13.25 -6.38 -35.25
CA LYS A 3 14.58 -6.39 -34.61
C LYS A 3 14.85 -5.37 -33.49
N GLU A 4 13.85 -4.91 -32.72
CA GLU A 4 14.10 -3.91 -31.67
C GLU A 4 13.66 -4.26 -30.24
N THR A 5 13.14 -5.45 -29.96
CA THR A 5 12.71 -5.81 -28.59
C THR A 5 13.73 -6.59 -27.75
N ASP A 6 14.87 -7.02 -28.30
CA ASP A 6 15.82 -7.91 -27.61
C ASP A 6 16.94 -7.18 -26.82
N ALA A 7 16.94 -5.84 -26.78
CA ALA A 7 18.01 -5.09 -26.11
C ALA A 7 17.74 -4.75 -24.64
N ALA A 8 16.49 -4.85 -24.16
CA ALA A 8 16.12 -4.47 -22.79
C ALA A 8 16.29 -5.60 -21.75
N GLU A 9 16.57 -6.83 -22.16
CA GLU A 9 16.67 -7.99 -21.25
C GLU A 9 18.00 -8.11 -20.48
N LYS A 10 19.00 -7.24 -20.74
CA LYS A 10 20.40 -7.49 -20.32
C LYS A 10 20.95 -6.75 -19.10
N THR A 11 20.15 -6.02 -18.34
CA THR A 11 20.63 -5.34 -17.12
C THR A 11 19.57 -5.36 -16.01
N MET A 12 19.12 -6.55 -15.58
CA MET A 12 18.10 -6.66 -14.54
C MET A 12 18.61 -7.39 -13.29
N PRO A 13 18.20 -6.94 -12.08
CA PRO A 13 18.51 -7.64 -10.84
C PRO A 13 17.91 -9.07 -10.83
N PRO A 14 18.56 -10.04 -10.16
CA PRO A 14 18.02 -11.39 -10.02
C PRO A 14 16.63 -11.38 -9.36
N GLY A 15 15.70 -12.20 -9.85
CA GLY A 15 14.42 -12.49 -9.19
C GLY A 15 13.24 -11.57 -9.56
N VAL A 16 13.35 -10.74 -10.59
CA VAL A 16 12.20 -10.02 -11.16
C VAL A 16 11.28 -11.01 -11.87
N ARG A 17 10.02 -11.14 -11.43
CA ARG A 17 8.99 -11.90 -12.16
C ARG A 17 8.30 -10.96 -13.15
N HIS A 18 8.62 -11.09 -14.44
CA HIS A 18 7.80 -10.47 -15.47
C HIS A 18 6.44 -11.15 -15.57
N PHE A 19 5.43 -10.39 -15.97
CA PHE A 19 4.15 -10.93 -16.40
C PHE A 19 4.37 -11.96 -17.50
N ARG A 20 3.84 -13.18 -17.30
CA ARG A 20 3.45 -14.00 -18.45
C ARG A 20 2.24 -13.31 -19.08
N ARG A 21 2.29 -13.08 -20.39
CA ARG A 21 1.11 -12.63 -21.16
C ARG A 21 -0.07 -13.59 -20.92
N LEU A 22 -1.21 -13.02 -20.54
CA LEU A 22 -2.43 -13.81 -20.33
C LEU A 22 -2.89 -14.50 -21.61
N SER A 23 -3.43 -15.71 -21.45
CA SER A 23 -4.25 -16.32 -22.48
C SER A 23 -5.60 -15.61 -22.59
N ARG A 24 -6.21 -15.66 -23.78
CA ARG A 24 -7.57 -15.14 -24.01
C ARG A 24 -8.63 -15.80 -23.11
N SER A 25 -8.36 -16.98 -22.55
CA SER A 25 -9.25 -17.66 -21.60
C SER A 25 -9.18 -17.07 -20.20
N GLU A 26 -7.99 -16.67 -19.75
CA GLU A 26 -7.80 -16.03 -18.44
C GLU A 26 -8.43 -14.63 -18.43
N ILE A 27 -8.20 -13.84 -19.48
CA ILE A 27 -8.85 -12.51 -19.64
C ILE A 27 -10.37 -12.65 -19.56
N ARG A 28 -10.96 -13.57 -20.33
CA ARG A 28 -12.41 -13.83 -20.30
C ARG A 28 -12.93 -14.42 -18.99
N LYS A 29 -12.06 -14.98 -18.14
CA LYS A 29 -12.45 -15.44 -16.80
C LYS A 29 -12.54 -14.24 -15.86
N VAL A 30 -11.56 -13.34 -15.89
CA VAL A 30 -11.55 -12.15 -15.04
C VAL A 30 -12.62 -11.14 -15.46
N GLU A 31 -12.82 -10.92 -16.76
CA GLU A 31 -13.92 -10.09 -17.28
C GLU A 31 -15.29 -10.59 -16.83
N ARG A 32 -15.49 -11.92 -16.77
CA ARG A 32 -16.73 -12.53 -16.25
C ARG A 32 -16.90 -12.36 -14.75
N LEU A 33 -15.80 -12.45 -13.99
CA LEU A 33 -15.83 -12.20 -12.55
C LEU A 33 -16.26 -10.76 -12.27
N ARG A 34 -15.69 -9.78 -12.99
CA ARG A 34 -16.10 -8.37 -12.89
C ARG A 34 -17.52 -8.11 -13.39
N SER A 35 -17.95 -8.70 -14.52
CA SER A 35 -19.32 -8.47 -15.01
C SER A 35 -20.39 -9.03 -14.07
N ASN A 36 -20.02 -10.00 -13.24
CA ASN A 36 -20.88 -10.55 -12.19
C ASN A 36 -20.77 -9.78 -10.86
N MET A 37 -19.81 -8.86 -10.71
CA MET A 37 -19.65 -7.98 -9.56
C MET A 37 -20.35 -6.65 -9.85
N SER A 38 -21.51 -6.43 -9.23
CA SER A 38 -22.30 -5.20 -9.35
C SER A 38 -21.95 -4.22 -8.22
N SER A 39 -21.69 -2.95 -8.54
CA SER A 39 -21.49 -1.88 -7.55
C SER A 39 -22.75 -1.55 -6.72
N ALA A 40 -23.90 -2.10 -7.08
CA ALA A 40 -25.16 -1.90 -6.36
C ALA A 40 -25.22 -2.64 -5.01
N ASP A 41 -24.21 -3.45 -4.69
CA ASP A 41 -24.17 -4.32 -3.51
C ASP A 41 -23.13 -3.92 -2.46
N THR A 42 -22.36 -2.84 -2.68
CA THR A 42 -21.38 -2.39 -1.68
C THR A 42 -22.14 -1.86 -0.44
N PRO A 43 -21.93 -2.44 0.75
CA PRO A 43 -22.64 -2.01 1.96
C PRO A 43 -22.26 -0.57 2.32
N ASN A 44 -23.20 0.15 2.92
CA ASN A 44 -22.88 1.45 3.52
C ASN A 44 -21.85 1.26 4.64
N PRO A 45 -20.84 2.13 4.73
CA PRO A 45 -19.86 2.04 5.81
C PRO A 45 -20.48 2.39 7.15
N GLN A 46 -19.92 1.81 8.20
CA GLN A 46 -20.00 2.36 9.54
C GLN A 46 -18.83 3.31 9.77
N SER A 47 -19.09 4.61 9.82
CA SER A 47 -18.09 5.62 10.17
C SER A 47 -17.85 5.66 11.68
N VAL A 48 -16.59 5.63 12.10
CA VAL A 48 -16.19 5.57 13.51
C VAL A 48 -15.11 6.60 13.81
N GLN A 49 -15.31 7.41 14.85
CA GLN A 49 -14.31 8.35 15.32
C GLN A 49 -13.31 7.65 16.27
N THR A 50 -12.07 7.47 15.82
CA THR A 50 -11.02 6.77 16.58
C THR A 50 -10.08 7.72 17.31
N ASN A 51 -9.97 8.96 16.83
CA ASN A 51 -9.18 10.01 17.46
C ASN A 51 -9.84 11.40 17.33
N PRO A 52 -10.65 11.82 18.31
CA PRO A 52 -11.29 13.14 18.30
C PRO A 52 -10.33 14.33 18.21
N ALA A 53 -9.07 14.18 18.63
CA ALA A 53 -8.11 15.29 18.69
C ALA A 53 -7.69 15.79 17.30
N ILE A 54 -7.83 14.96 16.27
CA ILE A 54 -7.44 15.29 14.89
C ILE A 54 -8.67 15.48 13.97
N GLY A 55 -9.86 15.66 14.56
CA GLY A 55 -11.08 15.96 13.84
C GLY A 55 -11.46 14.86 12.84
N ASP A 56 -11.79 15.23 11.60
CA ASP A 56 -12.18 14.29 10.55
C ASP A 56 -11.04 13.34 10.15
N ARG A 57 -9.78 13.70 10.42
CA ARG A 57 -8.63 12.80 10.19
C ARG A 57 -8.64 11.56 11.08
N GLY A 58 -9.34 11.61 12.21
CA GLY A 58 -9.46 10.49 13.15
C GLY A 58 -10.61 9.54 12.80
N VAL A 59 -11.37 9.84 11.76
CA VAL A 59 -12.53 9.05 11.34
C VAL A 59 -12.08 7.97 10.38
N ILE A 60 -12.54 6.74 10.64
CA ILE A 60 -12.42 5.60 9.73
C ILE A 60 -13.79 5.20 9.22
N ASP A 61 -13.84 4.58 8.04
CA ASP A 61 -15.03 3.92 7.52
C ASP A 61 -14.82 2.41 7.51
N ILE A 62 -15.72 1.68 8.17
CA ILE A 62 -15.69 0.22 8.24
C ILE A 62 -16.77 -0.33 7.32
N PHE A 63 -16.35 -1.06 6.31
CA PHE A 63 -17.23 -1.78 5.40
C PHE A 63 -17.24 -3.26 5.77
N PRO A 64 -18.38 -3.80 6.24
CA PRO A 64 -18.47 -5.18 6.69
C PRO A 64 -18.34 -6.18 5.52
N PRO A 65 -17.89 -7.41 5.79
CA PRO A 65 -17.87 -8.47 4.79
C PRO A 65 -19.30 -8.88 4.39
N ARG A 66 -19.47 -9.47 3.20
CA ARG A 66 -20.79 -9.98 2.74
C ARG A 66 -21.31 -11.20 3.53
N SER A 67 -20.44 -11.89 4.24
CA SER A 67 -20.79 -13.10 5.00
C SER A 67 -20.49 -12.91 6.48
N ASP A 68 -21.38 -13.42 7.33
CA ASP A 68 -21.16 -13.51 8.78
C ASP A 68 -19.95 -14.42 9.08
N GLY A 69 -19.06 -13.99 9.97
CA GLY A 69 -17.91 -14.77 10.43
C GLY A 69 -16.68 -13.95 10.73
N ASP A 70 -15.56 -14.65 11.01
CA ASP A 70 -14.26 -14.04 11.30
C ASP A 70 -13.55 -13.57 10.03
N ALA A 71 -14.21 -12.68 9.28
CA ALA A 71 -13.65 -12.14 8.06
C ALA A 71 -12.35 -11.39 8.39
N PRO A 72 -11.25 -11.72 7.71
CA PRO A 72 -10.08 -10.87 7.77
C PRO A 72 -10.38 -9.50 7.17
N PHE A 73 -9.65 -8.49 7.61
CA PHE A 73 -9.87 -7.14 7.10
C PHE A 73 -8.60 -6.49 6.56
N VAL A 74 -8.82 -5.62 5.57
CA VAL A 74 -7.79 -4.81 4.94
C VAL A 74 -7.93 -3.38 5.43
N LEU A 75 -6.87 -2.80 5.97
CA LEU A 75 -6.77 -1.37 6.24
C LEU A 75 -6.18 -0.69 5.00
N ALA A 76 -7.01 0.08 4.29
CA ALA A 76 -6.64 0.85 3.12
C ALA A 76 -6.18 2.26 3.54
N ILE A 77 -4.91 2.56 3.30
CA ILE A 77 -4.23 3.80 3.66
C ILE A 77 -4.09 4.66 2.39
N HIS A 78 -4.68 5.85 2.41
CA HIS A 78 -4.72 6.69 1.22
C HIS A 78 -3.34 7.22 0.79
N GLY A 79 -3.21 7.47 -0.51
CA GLY A 79 -2.08 8.21 -1.09
C GLY A 79 -2.34 9.73 -1.06
N GLY A 80 -1.71 10.48 -1.96
CA GLY A 80 -1.91 11.94 -2.06
C GLY A 80 -0.69 12.76 -1.68
N GLY A 81 0.51 12.19 -1.81
CA GLY A 81 1.79 12.89 -1.59
C GLY A 81 1.94 13.49 -0.19
N TRP A 82 1.32 12.84 0.80
CA TRP A 82 1.17 13.30 2.19
C TRP A 82 0.47 14.65 2.38
N HIS A 83 0.14 15.38 1.31
CA HIS A 83 -0.45 16.71 1.35
C HIS A 83 -1.99 16.71 1.22
N GLY A 84 -2.54 15.65 0.65
CA GLY A 84 -3.99 15.51 0.47
C GLY A 84 -4.45 14.05 0.55
N GLY A 85 -5.69 13.84 0.12
CA GLY A 85 -6.40 12.57 0.27
C GLY A 85 -7.18 12.50 1.58
N ASP A 86 -8.04 11.50 1.63
CA ASP A 86 -8.88 11.15 2.77
C ASP A 86 -9.29 9.67 2.64
N ARG A 87 -10.08 9.19 3.61
CA ARG A 87 -10.62 7.83 3.66
C ARG A 87 -11.47 7.41 2.44
N HIS A 88 -11.90 8.33 1.58
CA HIS A 88 -12.67 8.02 0.37
C HIS A 88 -11.78 7.79 -0.87
N ALA A 89 -10.50 8.14 -0.81
CA ALA A 89 -9.56 8.01 -1.93
C ALA A 89 -9.36 6.56 -2.41
N TYR A 90 -9.72 5.57 -1.58
CA TYR A 90 -9.55 4.14 -1.84
C TYR A 90 -10.88 3.40 -1.98
N ASP A 91 -11.99 4.12 -2.18
CA ASP A 91 -13.32 3.51 -2.33
C ASP A 91 -13.38 2.48 -3.46
N TRP A 92 -12.56 2.66 -4.51
CA TRP A 92 -12.42 1.74 -5.63
C TRP A 92 -11.91 0.33 -5.23
N THR A 93 -11.26 0.19 -4.06
CA THR A 93 -10.78 -1.10 -3.55
C THR A 93 -11.84 -1.90 -2.81
N ILE A 94 -12.92 -1.23 -2.36
CA ILE A 94 -13.89 -1.79 -1.42
C ILE A 94 -14.62 -2.98 -2.02
N GLU A 95 -15.26 -2.78 -3.17
CA GLU A 95 -16.11 -3.80 -3.77
C GLU A 95 -15.32 -5.06 -4.18
N PRO A 96 -14.14 -4.97 -4.82
CA PRO A 96 -13.29 -6.13 -5.07
C PRO A 96 -12.92 -6.94 -3.83
N LEU A 97 -12.63 -6.27 -2.71
CA LEU A 97 -12.25 -6.91 -1.45
C LEU A 97 -13.46 -7.56 -0.75
N ILE A 98 -14.57 -6.84 -0.64
CA ILE A 98 -15.79 -7.35 -0.02
C ILE A 98 -16.37 -8.54 -0.79
N ALA A 99 -16.32 -8.52 -2.12
CA ALA A 99 -16.71 -9.64 -2.96
C ALA A 99 -15.87 -10.90 -2.71
N ARG A 100 -14.69 -10.78 -2.10
CA ARG A 100 -13.82 -11.89 -1.68
C ARG A 100 -13.94 -12.25 -0.20
N GLY A 101 -14.88 -11.65 0.51
CA GLY A 101 -15.14 -11.95 1.91
C GLY A 101 -14.19 -11.25 2.87
N PHE A 102 -13.47 -10.21 2.43
CA PHE A 102 -12.77 -9.31 3.34
C PHE A 102 -13.72 -8.25 3.88
N ALA A 103 -13.50 -7.81 5.12
CA ALA A 103 -13.95 -6.50 5.53
C ALA A 103 -12.92 -5.45 5.07
N VAL A 104 -13.35 -4.21 4.88
CA VAL A 104 -12.46 -3.12 4.47
C VAL A 104 -12.57 -1.99 5.46
N VAL A 105 -11.44 -1.50 5.94
CA VAL A 105 -11.34 -0.29 6.75
C VAL A 105 -10.61 0.74 5.93
N THR A 106 -11.22 1.89 5.65
CA THR A 106 -10.52 3.03 5.08
C THR A 106 -10.28 4.08 6.16
N CYS A 107 -9.14 4.77 6.10
CA CYS A 107 -8.75 5.71 7.13
C CYS A 107 -8.20 7.01 6.53
N SER A 108 -8.23 8.07 7.34
CA SER A 108 -7.48 9.31 7.12
C SER A 108 -6.30 9.40 8.09
N TYR A 109 -5.37 10.32 7.82
CA TYR A 109 -4.30 10.72 8.72
C TYR A 109 -4.00 12.22 8.49
N ARG A 110 -3.36 12.91 9.45
CA ARG A 110 -2.99 14.32 9.26
C ARG A 110 -2.03 14.49 8.10
N VAL A 111 -2.35 15.43 7.21
CA VAL A 111 -1.56 15.72 6.00
C VAL A 111 -0.55 16.84 6.26
N SER A 112 0.43 17.02 5.38
CA SER A 112 1.57 17.93 5.54
C SER A 112 1.22 19.42 5.64
N SER A 113 0.01 19.81 5.22
CA SER A 113 -0.51 21.18 5.45
C SER A 113 -1.08 21.38 6.85
N GLU A 114 -1.37 20.30 7.56
CA GLU A 114 -1.86 20.30 8.94
C GLU A 114 -0.68 20.13 9.89
N GLU A 115 0.12 19.07 9.70
CA GLU A 115 1.33 18.81 10.48
C GLU A 115 2.38 18.01 9.70
N HIS A 116 3.66 18.25 10.03
CA HIS A 116 4.80 17.52 9.46
C HIS A 116 4.99 16.13 10.10
N PHE A 117 5.82 15.29 9.49
CA PHE A 117 6.29 14.05 10.09
C PHE A 117 6.86 14.32 11.51
N PRO A 118 6.51 13.51 12.53
CA PRO A 118 5.89 12.18 12.45
C PRO A 118 4.36 12.12 12.51
N ALA A 119 3.63 13.24 12.41
CA ALA A 119 2.19 13.27 12.69
C ALA A 119 1.35 12.20 11.96
N ALA A 120 1.54 12.04 10.65
CA ALA A 120 0.83 11.01 9.88
C ALA A 120 1.15 9.57 10.32
N TYR A 121 2.41 9.31 10.71
CA TYR A 121 2.84 8.01 11.21
C TYR A 121 2.28 7.73 12.61
N ASP A 122 2.31 8.73 13.49
CA ASP A 122 1.76 8.64 14.84
C ASP A 122 0.24 8.42 14.83
N ASP A 123 -0.47 9.09 13.92
CA ASP A 123 -1.92 8.91 13.72
C ASP A 123 -2.25 7.46 13.34
N LEU A 124 -1.45 6.88 12.44
CA LEU A 124 -1.65 5.48 12.02
C LEU A 124 -1.21 4.49 13.09
N LEU A 125 -0.17 4.77 13.88
CA LEU A 125 0.18 3.95 15.05
C LEU A 125 -0.96 3.95 16.08
N HIS A 126 -1.54 5.13 16.37
CA HIS A 126 -2.73 5.25 17.22
C HIS A 126 -3.88 4.42 16.66
N LEU A 127 -4.16 4.52 15.36
CA LEU A 127 -5.22 3.75 14.72
C LEU A 127 -4.98 2.24 14.80
N MET A 128 -3.75 1.78 14.57
CA MET A 128 -3.40 0.36 14.68
C MET A 128 -3.61 -0.18 16.09
N GLY A 129 -3.30 0.62 17.12
CA GLY A 129 -3.60 0.28 18.51
C GLY A 129 -5.09 0.32 18.84
N TRP A 130 -5.82 1.31 18.31
CA TRP A 130 -7.26 1.39 18.46
C TRP A 130 -7.95 0.17 17.83
N LEU A 131 -7.54 -0.25 16.62
CA LEU A 131 -8.06 -1.45 15.97
C LEU A 131 -7.76 -2.71 16.79
N ARG A 132 -6.57 -2.84 17.38
CA ARG A 132 -6.24 -3.98 18.27
C ARG A 132 -7.25 -4.12 19.40
N ASP A 133 -7.64 -2.99 20.00
CA ASP A 133 -8.46 -2.96 21.21
C ASP A 133 -9.96 -2.98 20.92
N HIS A 134 -10.39 -2.45 19.77
CA HIS A 134 -11.80 -2.16 19.50
C HIS A 134 -12.37 -2.84 18.25
N SER A 135 -11.57 -3.38 17.32
CA SER A 135 -12.08 -3.85 16.02
C SER A 135 -13.25 -4.84 16.14
N ARG A 136 -13.22 -5.71 17.15
CA ARG A 136 -14.28 -6.70 17.43
C ARG A 136 -15.64 -6.09 17.76
N ASP A 137 -15.65 -4.92 18.41
CA ASP A 137 -16.88 -4.20 18.77
C ASP A 137 -17.62 -3.70 17.51
N TYR A 138 -16.90 -3.60 16.40
CA TYR A 138 -17.38 -3.12 15.10
C TYR A 138 -17.49 -4.24 14.05
N GLY A 139 -17.57 -5.50 14.49
CA GLY A 139 -17.77 -6.65 13.61
C GLY A 139 -16.50 -7.15 12.90
N LEU A 140 -15.34 -6.55 13.16
CA LEU A 140 -14.05 -7.01 12.63
C LEU A 140 -13.43 -8.03 13.58
N GLN A 141 -13.88 -9.29 13.47
CA GLN A 141 -13.51 -10.33 14.44
C GLN A 141 -12.08 -10.86 14.31
N SER A 142 -11.46 -10.66 13.14
CA SER A 142 -10.06 -11.05 12.89
C SER A 142 -9.10 -10.37 13.86
N GLN A 143 -8.16 -11.14 14.40
CA GLN A 143 -7.10 -10.68 15.31
C GLN A 143 -5.87 -10.11 14.58
N ARG A 144 -5.99 -9.85 13.27
CA ARG A 144 -4.93 -9.33 12.41
C ARG A 144 -5.53 -8.66 11.18
N CYS A 145 -4.80 -7.72 10.59
CA CYS A 145 -5.19 -7.03 9.37
C CYS A 145 -4.13 -7.18 8.28
N ALA A 146 -4.50 -6.92 7.03
CA ALA A 146 -3.52 -6.58 6.00
C ALA A 146 -3.52 -5.07 5.78
N LEU A 147 -2.38 -4.52 5.42
CA LEU A 147 -2.25 -3.13 5.00
C LEU A 147 -2.26 -3.05 3.47
N LEU A 148 -2.99 -2.08 2.93
CA LEU A 148 -3.00 -1.77 1.51
C LEU A 148 -2.82 -0.26 1.35
N GLY A 149 -1.89 0.15 0.49
CA GLY A 149 -1.72 1.57 0.21
C GLY A 149 -0.89 1.81 -1.05
N GLY A 150 -0.99 3.01 -1.59
CA GLY A 150 -0.27 3.44 -2.78
C GLY A 150 0.34 4.82 -2.61
N SER A 151 1.49 5.05 -3.24
CA SER A 151 2.28 6.28 -3.10
C SER A 151 2.55 6.56 -1.61
N ALA A 152 2.22 7.74 -1.11
CA ALA A 152 2.30 8.12 0.31
C ALA A 152 1.65 7.10 1.28
N GLY A 153 0.52 6.48 0.91
CA GLY A 153 -0.13 5.46 1.73
C GLY A 153 0.62 4.14 1.74
N GLY A 154 1.25 3.79 0.61
CA GLY A 154 2.14 2.63 0.49
C GLY A 154 3.43 2.82 1.29
N HIS A 155 3.97 4.05 1.29
CA HIS A 155 5.06 4.46 2.18
C HIS A 155 4.69 4.22 3.66
N LEU A 156 3.57 4.77 4.11
CA LEU A 156 3.14 4.64 5.51
C LEU A 156 2.81 3.18 5.88
N ALA A 157 2.20 2.41 4.97
CA ALA A 157 1.97 0.99 5.15
C ALA A 157 3.28 0.20 5.35
N LEU A 158 4.30 0.47 4.52
CA LEU A 158 5.63 -0.13 4.69
C LEU A 158 6.35 0.37 5.94
N LEU A 159 6.15 1.61 6.35
CA LEU A 159 6.75 2.16 7.57
C LEU A 159 6.17 1.49 8.83
N LEU A 160 4.86 1.26 8.88
CA LEU A 160 4.21 0.44 9.93
C LEU A 160 4.73 -1.00 9.90
N SER A 161 4.88 -1.58 8.71
CA SER A 161 5.33 -2.97 8.52
C SER A 161 6.82 -3.19 8.74
N THR A 162 7.60 -2.13 8.93
CA THR A 162 9.04 -2.18 9.20
C THR A 162 9.30 -1.60 10.58
N ARG A 163 9.46 -0.28 10.67
CA ARG A 163 9.71 0.45 11.90
C ARG A 163 8.63 0.23 12.96
N GLY A 164 7.37 0.33 12.56
CA GLY A 164 6.24 0.10 13.48
C GLY A 164 6.30 -1.28 14.14
N LEU A 165 6.56 -2.34 13.37
CA LEU A 165 6.70 -3.69 13.90
C LEU A 165 7.96 -3.92 14.72
N LEU A 166 9.02 -3.15 14.52
CA LEU A 166 10.22 -3.20 15.36
C LEU A 166 10.03 -2.48 16.70
N GLU A 167 9.38 -1.32 16.68
CA GLU A 167 9.31 -0.40 17.83
C GLU A 167 8.01 -0.56 18.64
N HIS A 168 6.91 -0.97 17.99
CA HIS A 168 5.55 -0.91 18.53
C HIS A 168 4.74 -2.20 18.32
N ARG A 169 5.38 -3.36 18.10
CA ARG A 169 4.72 -4.65 17.83
C ARG A 169 3.52 -4.93 18.73
N ASP A 170 3.73 -4.87 20.04
CA ASP A 170 2.71 -5.23 21.02
C ASP A 170 1.64 -4.14 21.18
N GLN A 171 1.84 -2.96 20.58
CA GLN A 171 0.95 -1.81 20.62
C GLN A 171 -0.03 -1.78 19.44
N MET A 172 0.20 -2.59 18.40
CA MET A 172 -0.57 -2.58 17.16
C MET A 172 -1.39 -3.87 17.00
N ILE A 173 -2.46 -3.80 16.20
CA ILE A 173 -3.06 -5.02 15.68
C ILE A 173 -2.02 -5.73 14.80
N PRO A 174 -1.84 -7.07 14.92
CA PRO A 174 -0.89 -7.80 14.10
C PRO A 174 -1.13 -7.58 12.59
N ILE A 175 -0.05 -7.33 11.86
CA ILE A 175 -0.06 -7.19 10.40
C ILE A 175 0.21 -8.56 9.77
N ALA A 176 -0.75 -9.07 9.01
CA ALA A 176 -0.67 -10.37 8.34
C ALA A 176 0.00 -10.30 6.96
N ALA A 177 -0.17 -9.18 6.25
CA ALA A 177 0.39 -8.94 4.92
C ALA A 177 0.37 -7.44 4.61
N THR A 178 1.25 -7.01 3.70
CA THR A 178 1.31 -5.62 3.25
C THR A 178 1.37 -5.54 1.73
N VAL A 179 0.50 -4.73 1.14
CA VAL A 179 0.43 -4.45 -0.31
C VAL A 179 0.74 -2.97 -0.52
N ALA A 180 1.81 -2.67 -1.24
CA ALA A 180 2.27 -1.30 -1.48
C ALA A 180 2.44 -1.02 -2.98
N TYR A 181 1.72 -0.03 -3.49
CA TYR A 181 1.81 0.42 -4.89
C TYR A 181 2.66 1.68 -5.00
N CYS A 182 3.67 1.67 -5.88
CA CYS A 182 4.63 2.75 -6.13
C CYS A 182 5.08 3.49 -4.84
N PRO A 183 5.52 2.79 -3.79
CA PRO A 183 5.77 3.41 -2.50
C PRO A 183 7.12 4.15 -2.47
N PRO A 184 7.17 5.39 -1.96
CA PRO A 184 8.41 5.96 -1.46
C PRO A 184 8.94 5.10 -0.30
N VAL A 185 10.18 4.60 -0.40
CA VAL A 185 10.80 3.71 0.60
C VAL A 185 12.07 4.28 1.21
N ASP A 186 12.60 5.36 0.62
CA ASP A 186 13.69 6.18 1.13
C ASP A 186 13.33 7.65 0.86
N LEU A 187 13.17 8.43 1.93
CA LEU A 187 12.70 9.81 1.85
C LEU A 187 13.80 10.78 1.45
N ARG A 188 15.08 10.42 1.65
CA ARG A 188 16.19 11.24 1.10
C ARG A 188 16.22 11.08 -0.42
N LEU A 189 16.13 9.85 -0.91
CA LEU A 189 16.03 9.58 -2.34
C LEU A 189 14.79 10.26 -2.95
N GLN A 190 13.63 10.18 -2.28
CA GLN A 190 12.42 10.86 -2.73
C GLN A 190 12.61 12.39 -2.77
N TYR A 191 13.23 12.98 -1.75
CA TYR A 191 13.54 14.41 -1.72
C TYR A 191 14.42 14.82 -2.90
N GLU A 192 15.51 14.11 -3.16
CA GLU A 192 16.41 14.42 -4.28
C GLU A 192 15.67 14.33 -5.63
N HIS A 193 14.82 13.30 -5.79
CA HIS A 193 13.98 13.12 -6.97
C HIS A 193 12.96 14.25 -7.14
N ASP A 194 12.29 14.66 -6.06
CA ASP A 194 11.34 15.78 -6.04
C ASP A 194 12.00 17.08 -6.47
N GLN A 195 13.18 17.39 -5.90
CA GLN A 195 13.96 18.59 -6.22
C GLN A 195 14.41 18.60 -7.68
N SER A 196 14.83 17.45 -8.23
CA SER A 196 15.21 17.32 -9.64
C SER A 196 14.06 17.67 -10.60
N ARG A 197 12.81 17.56 -10.12
CA ARG A 197 11.58 17.87 -10.85
C ARG A 197 11.00 19.25 -10.52
N GLY A 198 11.67 20.02 -9.66
CA GLY A 198 11.18 21.33 -9.19
C GLY A 198 9.94 21.23 -8.31
N THR A 199 9.82 20.15 -7.55
CA THR A 199 8.74 19.90 -6.58
C THR A 199 9.31 19.59 -5.19
N ASP A 200 8.47 19.59 -4.17
CA ASP A 200 8.87 19.49 -2.76
C ASP A 200 7.94 18.66 -1.85
N PRO A 201 7.20 17.62 -2.30
CA PRO A 201 6.29 16.89 -1.41
C PRO A 201 6.99 16.19 -0.24
N ALA A 202 8.17 15.59 -0.45
CA ALA A 202 8.95 15.02 0.67
C ALA A 202 9.40 16.09 1.67
N GLU A 203 9.89 17.24 1.20
CA GLU A 203 10.32 18.34 2.08
C GLU A 203 9.16 18.89 2.92
N ARG A 204 8.00 19.13 2.28
CA ARG A 204 6.78 19.58 2.99
C ARG A 204 6.31 18.55 4.00
N PHE A 205 6.38 17.26 3.66
CA PHE A 205 6.02 16.21 4.60
C PHE A 205 6.97 16.18 5.80
N MET A 206 8.27 16.34 5.56
CA MET A 206 9.28 16.27 6.62
C MET A 206 9.43 17.56 7.43
N GLY A 207 8.98 18.71 6.90
CA GLY A 207 9.10 20.02 7.56
C GLY A 207 10.51 20.62 7.45
N GLY A 208 11.34 20.13 6.54
CA GLY A 208 12.72 20.56 6.33
C GLY A 208 13.49 19.63 5.41
N THR A 209 14.76 19.97 5.13
CA THR A 209 15.63 19.22 4.22
C THR A 209 16.30 18.01 4.92
N PRO A 210 16.81 17.02 4.15
CA PRO A 210 17.57 15.91 4.73
C PRO A 210 18.87 16.31 5.45
N ASP A 211 19.42 17.49 5.14
CA ASP A 211 20.62 18.01 5.80
C ASP A 211 20.29 18.66 7.15
N GLU A 212 19.12 19.28 7.27
CA GLU A 212 18.62 19.85 8.51
C GLU A 212 18.06 18.78 9.46
N LEU A 213 17.38 17.78 8.90
CA LEU A 213 16.63 16.76 9.64
C LEU A 213 17.07 15.32 9.32
N PRO A 214 18.37 14.99 9.35
CA PRO A 214 18.87 13.70 8.86
C PRO A 214 18.25 12.49 9.58
N ASP A 215 18.06 12.59 10.89
CA ASP A 215 17.46 11.53 11.70
C ASP A 215 15.97 11.35 11.41
N ALA A 216 15.24 12.44 11.13
CA ALA A 216 13.83 12.36 10.78
C ALA A 216 13.64 11.69 9.41
N TYR A 217 14.44 12.05 8.41
CA TYR A 217 14.43 11.39 7.10
C TYR A 217 14.77 9.91 7.22
N ARG A 218 15.76 9.57 8.06
CA ARG A 218 16.07 8.17 8.36
C ARG A 218 14.86 7.47 9.02
N ALA A 219 14.24 8.10 10.01
CA ALA A 219 13.10 7.56 10.76
C ALA A 219 11.82 7.43 9.92
N ALA A 220 11.70 8.21 8.84
CA ALA A 220 10.60 8.15 7.89
C ALA A 220 10.86 7.16 6.73
N SER A 221 12.04 6.54 6.61
CA SER A 221 12.41 5.69 5.47
C SER A 221 12.32 4.20 5.81
N PRO A 222 11.30 3.45 5.30
CA PRO A 222 11.15 2.03 5.55
C PRO A 222 12.42 1.19 5.28
N THR A 223 13.22 1.58 4.29
CA THR A 223 14.46 0.88 3.89
C THR A 223 15.45 0.70 5.05
N HIS A 224 15.45 1.58 6.04
CA HIS A 224 16.38 1.48 7.18
C HIS A 224 15.91 0.52 8.28
N PHE A 225 14.68 0.02 8.20
CA PHE A 225 14.03 -0.77 9.24
C PHE A 225 13.60 -2.16 8.75
N VAL A 226 14.09 -2.62 7.60
CA VAL A 226 13.83 -3.98 7.10
C VAL A 226 14.44 -5.02 8.07
N HIS A 227 13.65 -6.02 8.44
CA HIS A 227 14.05 -7.09 9.36
C HIS A 227 13.30 -8.40 9.09
N ARG A 228 13.83 -9.53 9.55
CA ARG A 228 13.28 -10.88 9.28
C ARG A 228 11.86 -11.17 9.79
N ASP A 229 11.33 -10.36 10.71
CA ASP A 229 10.01 -10.59 11.33
C ASP A 229 8.91 -9.73 10.69
N MET A 230 9.20 -9.17 9.51
CA MET A 230 8.21 -8.49 8.66
C MET A 230 7.15 -9.47 8.14
N PRO A 231 5.92 -8.99 7.88
CA PRO A 231 4.91 -9.79 7.20
C PRO A 231 5.32 -10.05 5.73
N PRO A 232 4.68 -11.00 5.05
CA PRO A 232 4.71 -11.08 3.60
C PRO A 232 4.37 -9.73 2.97
N VAL A 233 5.17 -9.31 1.98
CA VAL A 233 5.01 -8.02 1.29
C VAL A 233 4.82 -8.23 -0.20
N TRP A 234 3.82 -7.56 -0.76
CA TRP A 234 3.63 -7.34 -2.19
C TRP A 234 3.97 -5.87 -2.50
N ILE A 235 4.92 -5.64 -3.41
CA ILE A 235 5.25 -4.31 -3.94
C ILE A 235 4.96 -4.33 -5.43
N ALA A 236 4.24 -3.33 -5.91
CA ALA A 236 4.01 -3.08 -7.32
C ALA A 236 4.55 -1.71 -7.72
N HIS A 237 5.33 -1.61 -8.79
CA HIS A 237 5.90 -0.33 -9.24
C HIS A 237 6.05 -0.29 -10.77
N GLY A 238 5.76 0.87 -11.35
CA GLY A 238 5.91 1.12 -12.78
C GLY A 238 7.35 1.54 -13.08
N ASP A 239 8.00 0.89 -14.04
CA ASP A 239 9.39 1.21 -14.38
C ASP A 239 9.57 2.55 -15.13
N ALA A 240 8.46 3.19 -15.53
CA ALA A 240 8.41 4.53 -16.11
C ALA A 240 7.78 5.56 -15.15
N ASP A 241 7.76 5.27 -13.83
CA ASP A 241 7.30 6.20 -12.81
C ASP A 241 8.21 7.43 -12.72
N THR A 242 7.63 8.59 -12.99
CA THR A 242 8.30 9.89 -12.90
C THR A 242 8.03 10.60 -11.58
N ILE A 243 7.13 10.08 -10.74
CA ILE A 243 6.74 10.65 -9.45
C ILE A 243 7.58 10.08 -8.31
N VAL A 244 7.69 8.76 -8.26
CA VAL A 244 8.47 8.04 -7.24
C VAL A 244 9.57 7.24 -7.94
N PRO A 245 10.84 7.37 -7.50
CA PRO A 245 11.95 6.73 -8.18
C PRO A 245 11.87 5.21 -8.08
N PHE A 246 11.70 4.55 -9.23
CA PHE A 246 11.59 3.09 -9.34
C PHE A 246 12.79 2.34 -8.72
N GLU A 247 13.99 2.92 -8.79
CA GLU A 247 15.19 2.32 -8.21
C GLU A 247 15.08 2.10 -6.69
N GLY A 248 14.34 2.96 -5.99
CA GLY A 248 14.11 2.83 -4.55
C GLY A 248 13.38 1.52 -4.22
N ALA A 249 12.34 1.17 -4.99
CA ALA A 249 11.62 -0.08 -4.81
C ALA A 249 12.52 -1.31 -5.04
N GLY A 250 13.40 -1.26 -6.04
CA GLY A 250 14.40 -2.31 -6.29
C GLY A 250 15.35 -2.48 -5.11
N GLN A 251 15.91 -1.38 -4.60
CA GLN A 251 16.81 -1.38 -3.43
C GLN A 251 16.13 -1.94 -2.17
N PHE A 252 14.87 -1.58 -1.94
CA PHE A 252 14.09 -2.09 -0.81
C PHE A 252 13.86 -3.61 -0.92
N VAL A 253 13.50 -4.10 -2.10
CA VAL A 253 13.30 -5.54 -2.37
C VAL A 253 14.60 -6.32 -2.17
N ASP A 254 15.73 -5.80 -2.64
CA ASP A 254 17.03 -6.44 -2.43
C ASP A 254 17.43 -6.46 -0.95
N ARG A 255 17.12 -5.39 -0.21
CA ARG A 255 17.31 -5.37 1.25
C ARG A 255 16.45 -6.41 1.96
N MET A 256 15.18 -6.56 1.58
CA MET A 256 14.30 -7.61 2.12
C MET A 256 14.87 -9.01 1.87
N ARG A 257 15.36 -9.27 0.65
CA ARG A 257 15.98 -10.55 0.29
C ARG A 257 17.27 -10.82 1.07
N ALA A 258 18.07 -9.77 1.32
CA ALA A 258 19.28 -9.87 2.15
C ALA A 258 18.97 -10.28 3.61
N GLU A 259 17.80 -9.91 4.13
CA GLU A 259 17.28 -10.35 5.44
C GLU A 259 16.61 -11.74 5.39
N GLY A 260 16.65 -12.44 4.24
CA GLY A 260 16.06 -13.77 4.06
C GLY A 260 14.55 -13.78 3.78
N LEU A 261 13.94 -12.60 3.53
CA LEU A 261 12.53 -12.50 3.17
C LEU A 261 12.32 -12.79 1.67
N SER A 262 11.08 -13.13 1.31
CA SER A 262 10.68 -13.39 -0.08
C SER A 262 9.53 -12.46 -0.52
N PRO A 263 9.79 -11.15 -0.67
CA PRO A 263 8.77 -10.22 -1.15
C PRO A 263 8.35 -10.55 -2.59
N ILE A 264 7.09 -10.31 -2.91
CA ILE A 264 6.63 -10.28 -4.30
C ILE A 264 6.88 -8.88 -4.84
N PHE A 265 7.72 -8.77 -5.86
CA PHE A 265 7.98 -7.52 -6.56
C PHE A 265 7.40 -7.59 -7.97
N HIS A 266 6.30 -6.87 -8.16
CA HIS A 266 5.62 -6.72 -9.43
C HIS A 266 6.10 -5.43 -10.13
N VAL A 267 6.71 -5.59 -11.30
CA VAL A 267 7.12 -4.46 -12.14
C VAL A 267 6.15 -4.37 -13.31
N ALA A 268 5.51 -3.20 -13.48
CA ALA A 268 4.64 -2.95 -14.62
C ALA A 268 5.41 -2.20 -15.73
N PRO A 269 5.80 -2.88 -16.83
CA PRO A 269 6.69 -2.29 -17.81
C PRO A 269 6.02 -1.17 -18.62
N GLY A 270 6.74 -0.07 -18.81
CA GLY A 270 6.29 1.15 -19.48
C GLY A 270 5.21 1.93 -18.72
N ARG A 271 4.96 1.61 -17.45
CA ARG A 271 3.89 2.24 -16.65
C ARG A 271 4.43 3.30 -15.71
N GLY A 272 3.68 4.38 -15.58
CA GLY A 272 3.97 5.47 -14.64
C GLY A 272 3.36 5.25 -13.25
N HIS A 273 3.31 6.32 -12.45
CA HIS A 273 2.93 6.27 -11.03
C HIS A 273 1.58 5.62 -10.70
N THR A 274 0.57 5.81 -11.55
CA THR A 274 -0.78 5.25 -11.33
C THR A 274 -0.89 3.79 -11.76
N MET A 275 0.13 3.23 -12.42
CA MET A 275 0.15 1.88 -12.98
C MET A 275 -0.90 1.59 -14.06
N ILE A 276 -1.75 2.56 -14.41
CA ILE A 276 -2.90 2.42 -15.31
C ILE A 276 -2.70 3.28 -16.57
N GLN A 277 -2.98 2.73 -17.75
CA GLN A 277 -3.21 3.43 -19.03
C GLN A 277 -4.67 3.23 -19.49
N GLN A 278 -5.13 4.09 -20.41
CA GLN A 278 -6.51 4.15 -20.89
C GLN A 278 -7.06 2.84 -21.51
N ASP A 279 -6.21 1.88 -21.91
CA ASP A 279 -6.59 0.62 -22.57
C ASP A 279 -6.37 -0.65 -21.70
N ASP A 280 -6.14 -0.49 -20.39
CA ASP A 280 -5.58 -1.53 -19.51
C ASP A 280 -6.55 -2.53 -18.86
N ALA A 281 -7.76 -2.72 -19.39
CA ALA A 281 -8.72 -3.60 -18.73
C ALA A 281 -8.12 -4.99 -18.37
N PRO A 282 -7.31 -5.68 -19.22
CA PRO A 282 -6.81 -7.03 -18.88
C PRO A 282 -5.60 -7.15 -17.92
N PRO A 283 -4.51 -6.35 -18.00
CA PRO A 283 -3.36 -6.49 -17.09
C PRO A 283 -3.63 -6.05 -15.65
N VAL A 284 -4.33 -4.92 -15.46
CA VAL A 284 -4.73 -4.41 -14.14
C VAL A 284 -5.61 -5.43 -13.41
N LEU A 285 -6.44 -6.13 -14.17
CA LEU A 285 -7.31 -7.18 -13.69
C LEU A 285 -6.60 -8.41 -13.14
N LEU A 286 -5.45 -8.78 -13.69
CA LEU A 286 -4.70 -9.94 -13.20
C LEU A 286 -3.91 -9.60 -11.95
N GLU A 287 -3.28 -8.42 -11.93
CA GLU A 287 -2.59 -7.97 -10.73
C GLU A 287 -3.57 -7.88 -9.55
N GLU A 288 -4.76 -7.31 -9.77
CA GLU A 288 -5.83 -7.28 -8.78
C GLU A 288 -6.19 -8.70 -8.30
N GLU A 289 -6.38 -9.65 -9.20
CA GLU A 289 -6.64 -11.05 -8.84
C GLU A 289 -5.51 -11.68 -8.03
N GLN A 290 -4.25 -11.44 -8.40
CA GLN A 290 -3.08 -11.98 -7.70
C GLN A 290 -2.93 -11.37 -6.31
N VAL A 291 -3.20 -10.07 -6.17
CA VAL A 291 -3.21 -9.38 -4.88
C VAL A 291 -4.33 -9.94 -4.00
N LEU A 292 -5.53 -10.15 -4.53
CA LEU A 292 -6.63 -10.79 -3.79
C LEU A 292 -6.26 -12.21 -3.33
N GLN A 293 -5.58 -13.00 -4.18
CA GLN A 293 -5.09 -14.34 -3.80
C GLN A 293 -4.01 -14.28 -2.73
N PHE A 294 -3.07 -13.34 -2.84
CA PHE A 294 -2.02 -13.08 -1.85
C PHE A 294 -2.64 -12.72 -0.49
N LEU A 295 -3.60 -11.79 -0.48
CA LEU A 295 -4.34 -11.41 0.73
C LEU A 295 -5.07 -12.62 1.31
N GLN A 296 -5.80 -13.38 0.50
CA GLN A 296 -6.54 -14.57 0.95
C GLN A 296 -5.62 -15.58 1.63
N GLN A 297 -4.48 -15.89 0.99
CA GLN A 297 -3.50 -16.84 1.49
C GLN A 297 -2.96 -16.46 2.87
N HIS A 298 -2.71 -15.18 3.12
CA HIS A 298 -2.07 -14.71 4.35
C HIS A 298 -3.05 -14.31 5.45
N LEU A 299 -4.30 -14.03 5.11
CA LEU A 299 -5.31 -13.61 6.05
C LEU A 299 -6.20 -14.73 6.56
N THR A 300 -6.43 -15.78 5.77
CA THR A 300 -7.26 -16.95 6.17
C THR A 300 -6.46 -18.17 6.62
N GLY A 301 -5.13 -18.09 6.54
CA GLY A 301 -4.21 -19.16 6.93
C GLY A 301 -3.83 -19.20 8.41
#